data_AF-A0A143WYA0-F1
#
_entry.id   AF-A0A143WYA0-F1
#
_cell.length_a   1.000
_cell.length_b   1.000
_cell.length_c   1.000
_cell.angle_alpha   90.00
_cell.angle_beta   90.00
_cell.angle_gamma   90.00
#
_symmetry.space_group_name_H-M   'P 1'
#
loop_
_entity.id
_entity.type
_entity.pdbx_description
1 polymer ?
#
loop_
_entity_poly.entity_id
_entity_poly.type
_entity_poly.pdbx_seq_one_letter_code
_entity_poly.pdbx_strand_id
1 'polypeptide(L)'
;MTVLAPSIGAILLVVGVKSQVELDKALANQAQAMQVVEELRTLSLQCSAIRRRSVLFYELLARLDIQFAQLISDMNRIVDQEGEDYATFLPTSKRTIAMAATMAATIKEVLDTPILNGDGDLTDESKAMADQMNTILAKMSQ
;
A
#
# COMPACT_ATOMS: atom_id res chain seq x y z
N MET A 1 -20.79 22.99 2.82
CA MET A 1 -21.11 21.93 3.80
C MET A 1 -19.83 21.14 4.02
N THR A 2 -19.07 21.49 5.06
CA THR A 2 -17.88 20.75 5.48
C THR A 2 -18.38 19.53 6.24
N VAL A 3 -18.33 18.35 5.62
CA VAL A 3 -18.29 17.09 6.39
C VAL A 3 -17.03 17.20 7.23
N LEU A 4 -17.21 17.43 8.52
CA LEU A 4 -16.14 17.36 9.50
C LEU A 4 -15.47 16.00 9.28
N ALA A 5 -14.18 16.03 8.96
CA ALA A 5 -13.35 14.85 8.80
C ALA A 5 -13.66 13.84 9.91
N PRO A 6 -13.64 12.52 9.64
CA PRO A 6 -13.93 11.49 10.63
C PRO A 6 -12.94 11.62 11.80
N SER A 7 -13.30 12.42 12.80
CA SER A 7 -12.46 12.67 13.95
C SER A 7 -12.67 11.52 14.92
N ILE A 8 -11.59 10.85 15.26
CA ILE A 8 -11.49 9.76 16.24
C ILE A 8 -12.14 10.12 17.62
N GLY A 9 -12.48 11.40 17.85
CA GLY A 9 -13.03 11.93 19.10
C GLY A 9 -14.42 11.44 19.52
N ALA A 10 -15.35 11.13 18.61
CA ALA A 10 -16.70 10.70 19.02
C ALA A 10 -16.74 9.24 19.51
N ILE A 11 -15.85 8.39 18.99
CA ILE A 11 -15.76 6.96 19.37
C ILE A 11 -15.33 6.80 20.83
N LEU A 12 -14.43 7.66 21.31
CA LEU A 12 -13.94 7.61 22.69
C LEU A 12 -15.03 7.99 23.71
N LEU A 13 -16.04 8.78 23.31
CA LEU A 13 -17.10 9.25 24.20
C LEU A 13 -18.12 8.16 24.57
N VAL A 14 -18.42 7.21 23.66
CA VAL A 14 -19.49 6.21 23.86
C VAL A 14 -19.08 5.05 24.76
N VAL A 15 -17.77 4.75 24.87
CA VAL A 15 -17.27 3.64 25.70
C VAL A 15 -17.38 3.93 27.21
N GLY A 16 -17.73 5.16 27.61
CA GLY A 16 -17.58 5.67 28.99
C GLY A 16 -18.83 5.87 29.86
N VAL A 17 -20.07 5.59 29.43
CA VAL A 17 -21.26 5.94 30.25
C VAL A 17 -21.94 4.71 30.86
N LYS A 18 -21.61 4.40 32.11
CA LYS A 18 -22.44 3.58 33.01
C LYS A 18 -23.52 4.45 33.71
N SER A 19 -24.76 3.94 33.67
CA SER A 19 -25.91 4.14 34.58
C SER A 19 -26.74 5.46 34.62
N GLN A 20 -28.03 5.30 34.29
CA GLN A 20 -29.28 5.95 34.80
C GLN A 20 -29.65 7.42 34.47
N VAL A 21 -29.88 7.79 33.20
CA VAL A 21 -30.82 8.88 32.85
C VAL A 21 -31.45 8.52 31.49
N GLU A 22 -32.78 8.34 31.42
CA GLU A 22 -33.36 7.19 30.67
C GLU A 22 -34.26 7.45 29.44
N LEU A 23 -34.47 8.68 28.92
CA LEU A 23 -35.22 8.81 27.64
C LEU A 23 -34.75 9.94 26.72
N ASP A 24 -34.55 11.15 27.25
CA ASP A 24 -33.98 12.25 26.45
C ASP A 24 -32.49 12.03 26.17
N LYS A 25 -31.78 11.41 27.11
CA LYS A 25 -30.46 10.85 26.81
C LYS A 25 -30.56 9.66 25.87
N ALA A 26 -31.64 8.87 25.84
CA ALA A 26 -31.74 7.75 24.91
C ALA A 26 -31.96 8.20 23.46
N LEU A 27 -32.74 9.27 23.22
CA LEU A 27 -32.92 9.87 21.89
C LEU A 27 -31.69 10.70 21.47
N ALA A 28 -31.08 11.47 22.38
CA ALA A 28 -29.80 12.13 22.13
C ALA A 28 -28.68 11.08 21.92
N ASN A 29 -28.67 10.00 22.71
CA ASN A 29 -27.78 8.84 22.51
C ASN A 29 -28.15 8.08 21.25
N GLN A 30 -29.39 8.06 20.76
CA GLN A 30 -29.75 7.38 19.53
C GLN A 30 -29.22 8.16 18.33
N ALA A 31 -29.41 9.48 18.31
CA ALA A 31 -28.83 10.33 17.28
C ALA A 31 -27.29 10.29 17.33
N GLN A 32 -26.69 10.37 18.53
CA GLN A 32 -25.25 10.24 18.72
C GLN A 32 -24.73 8.84 18.39
N ALA A 33 -25.44 7.78 18.75
CA ALA A 33 -25.07 6.41 18.41
C ALA A 33 -25.22 6.16 16.90
N MET A 34 -26.23 6.74 16.26
CA MET A 34 -26.39 6.67 14.80
C MET A 34 -25.24 7.40 14.11
N GLN A 35 -24.85 8.58 14.60
CA GLN A 35 -23.67 9.29 14.12
C GLN A 35 -22.39 8.46 14.29
N VAL A 36 -22.17 7.87 15.47
CA VAL A 36 -21.01 7.00 15.73
C VAL A 36 -21.03 5.74 14.85
N VAL A 37 -22.20 5.16 14.60
CA VAL A 37 -22.34 4.02 13.67
C VAL A 37 -21.95 4.44 12.24
N GLU A 38 -22.38 5.61 11.77
CA GLU A 38 -21.99 6.09 10.44
C GLU A 38 -20.49 6.42 10.36
N GLU A 39 -19.92 6.99 11.42
CA GLU A 39 -18.48 7.24 11.51
C GLU A 39 -17.68 5.92 11.52
N LEU A 40 -18.12 4.91 12.30
CA LEU A 40 -17.50 3.58 12.31
C LEU A 40 -17.63 2.87 10.97
N ARG A 41 -18.75 3.02 10.26
CA ARG A 41 -18.90 2.50 8.90
C ARG A 41 -17.92 3.17 7.94
N THR A 42 -17.77 4.49 8.04
CA THR A 42 -16.82 5.25 7.23
C THR A 42 -15.39 4.79 7.50
N LEU A 43 -14.99 4.66 8.76
CA LEU A 43 -13.68 4.13 9.14
C LEU A 43 -13.47 2.69 8.67
N SER A 44 -14.49 1.83 8.79
CA SER A 44 -14.41 0.46 8.29
C SER A 44 -14.20 0.41 6.77
N LEU A 45 -14.84 1.31 6.01
CA LEU A 45 -14.64 1.43 4.57
C LEU A 45 -13.23 1.93 4.25
N GLN A 46 -12.74 2.94 4.97
CA GLN A 46 -11.37 3.43 4.84
C GLN A 46 -10.34 2.33 5.13
N CYS A 47 -10.45 1.63 6.26
CA CYS A 47 -9.56 0.50 6.60
C CYS A 47 -9.58 -0.60 5.53
N SER A 48 -10.75 -0.91 4.98
CA SER A 48 -10.88 -1.88 3.88
C SER A 48 -10.14 -1.41 2.62
N ALA A 49 -10.26 -0.12 2.28
CA ALA A 49 -9.57 0.48 1.15
C ALA A 49 -8.04 0.49 1.34
N ILE A 50 -7.56 0.83 2.54
CA ILE A 50 -6.14 0.75 2.92
C ILE A 50 -5.64 -0.67 2.76
N ARG A 51 -6.34 -1.65 3.37
CA ARG A 51 -5.96 -3.07 3.27
C ARG A 51 -5.86 -3.51 1.81
N ARG A 52 -6.84 -3.19 0.97
CA ARG A 52 -6.83 -3.55 -0.46
C ARG A 52 -5.60 -2.98 -1.16
N ARG A 53 -5.25 -1.72 -0.90
CA ARG A 53 -4.08 -1.09 -1.53
C ARG A 53 -2.77 -1.67 -1.04
N SER A 54 -2.64 -1.93 0.26
CA SER A 54 -1.47 -2.59 0.84
C SER A 54 -1.25 -3.99 0.25
N VAL A 55 -2.32 -4.77 0.05
CA VAL A 55 -2.23 -6.10 -0.58
C VAL A 55 -1.70 -6.00 -2.02
N LEU A 56 -2.19 -5.04 -2.82
CA LEU A 56 -1.69 -4.86 -4.20
C LEU A 56 -0.19 -4.53 -4.23
N PHE A 57 0.27 -3.63 -3.36
CA PHE A 57 1.69 -3.29 -3.25
C PHE A 57 2.54 -4.49 -2.82
N TYR A 58 2.06 -5.25 -1.84
CA TYR A 58 2.72 -6.47 -1.39
C TYR A 58 2.84 -7.50 -2.53
N GLU A 59 1.76 -7.74 -3.27
CA GLU A 59 1.77 -8.68 -4.40
C GLU A 59 2.73 -8.24 -5.52
N LEU A 60 2.82 -6.93 -5.79
CA LEU A 60 3.77 -6.38 -6.74
C LEU A 60 5.21 -6.64 -6.29
N LEU A 61 5.53 -6.26 -5.05
CA LEU A 61 6.86 -6.43 -4.46
C LEU A 61 7.26 -7.91 -4.43
N ALA A 62 6.37 -8.82 -4.06
CA ALA A 62 6.65 -10.26 -4.06
C ALA A 62 7.02 -10.78 -5.46
N ARG A 63 6.37 -10.28 -6.53
CA ARG A 63 6.70 -10.67 -7.91
C ARG A 63 8.02 -10.09 -8.39
N LEU A 64 8.34 -8.86 -8.00
CA LEU A 64 9.61 -8.22 -8.31
C LEU A 64 10.77 -8.92 -7.57
N ASP A 65 10.56 -9.27 -6.30
CA ASP A 65 11.54 -9.94 -5.45
C ASP A 65 11.99 -11.29 -6.02
N ILE A 66 11.04 -12.11 -6.50
CA ILE A 66 11.36 -13.40 -7.14
C ILE A 66 12.29 -13.20 -8.36
N GLN A 67 11.98 -12.22 -9.21
CA GLN A 67 12.78 -11.94 -10.41
C GLN A 67 14.14 -11.32 -10.03
N PHE A 68 14.14 -10.45 -9.02
CA PHE A 68 15.35 -9.79 -8.56
C PHE A 68 16.33 -10.78 -7.91
N ALA A 69 15.84 -11.75 -7.13
CA ALA A 69 16.64 -12.83 -6.57
C ALA A 69 17.34 -13.66 -7.65
N GLN A 70 16.66 -13.95 -8.77
CA GLN A 70 17.27 -14.63 -9.92
C GLN A 70 18.38 -13.78 -10.55
N LEU A 71 18.11 -12.48 -10.77
CA LEU A 71 19.11 -11.56 -11.31
C LEU A 71 20.34 -11.44 -10.39
N ILE A 72 20.16 -11.38 -9.07
CA ILE A 72 21.28 -11.39 -8.11
C ILE A 72 22.09 -12.68 -8.24
N SER A 73 21.42 -13.85 -8.35
CA SER A 73 22.12 -15.11 -8.55
C SER A 73 22.93 -15.13 -9.85
N ASP A 74 22.38 -14.58 -10.94
CA ASP A 74 23.10 -14.47 -12.20
C ASP A 74 24.26 -13.45 -12.13
N MET A 75 24.08 -12.33 -11.42
CA MET A 75 25.16 -11.37 -11.17
C MET A 75 26.32 -12.03 -10.42
N ASN A 76 26.04 -12.79 -9.36
CA ASN A 76 27.09 -13.50 -8.61
C ASN A 76 27.85 -14.47 -9.52
N ARG A 77 27.12 -15.24 -10.34
CA ARG A 77 27.75 -16.15 -11.31
C ARG A 77 28.61 -15.42 -12.35
N ILE A 78 28.18 -14.25 -12.82
CA ILE A 78 28.98 -13.42 -13.73
C ILE A 78 30.27 -12.98 -13.03
N VAL A 79 30.19 -12.50 -11.79
CA VAL A 79 31.37 -12.08 -11.03
C VAL A 79 32.34 -13.24 -10.80
N ASP A 80 31.82 -14.43 -10.49
CA ASP A 80 32.64 -15.63 -10.32
C ASP A 80 33.35 -16.06 -11.62
N GLN A 81 32.75 -15.79 -12.79
CA GLN A 81 33.24 -16.23 -14.09
C GLN A 81 34.12 -15.20 -14.80
N GLU A 82 33.78 -13.92 -14.68
CA GLU A 82 34.37 -12.80 -15.43
C GLU A 82 35.18 -11.84 -14.55
N GLY A 83 35.17 -12.05 -13.23
CA GLY A 83 35.80 -11.17 -12.25
C GLY A 83 34.93 -9.97 -11.89
N GLU A 84 35.53 -8.96 -11.25
CA GLU A 84 34.80 -7.79 -10.75
C GLU A 84 34.89 -6.57 -11.68
N ASP A 85 35.76 -6.61 -12.70
CA ASP A 85 35.92 -5.49 -13.62
C ASP A 85 34.79 -5.45 -14.65
N TYR A 86 33.79 -4.60 -14.40
CA TYR A 86 32.66 -4.42 -15.31
C TYR A 86 33.09 -4.05 -16.74
N ALA A 87 34.23 -3.37 -16.93
CA ALA A 87 34.69 -2.98 -18.26
C ALA A 87 34.99 -4.21 -19.13
N THR A 88 35.47 -5.29 -18.53
CA THR A 88 35.84 -6.54 -19.21
C THR A 88 34.66 -7.49 -19.43
N PHE A 89 33.49 -7.19 -18.87
CA PHE A 89 32.32 -8.07 -18.98
C PHE A 89 31.85 -8.23 -20.43
N LEU A 90 31.38 -9.44 -20.73
CA LEU A 90 30.69 -9.76 -21.97
C LEU A 90 29.46 -8.86 -22.15
N PRO A 91 29.08 -8.51 -23.40
CA PRO A 91 27.89 -7.71 -23.67
C PRO A 91 26.61 -8.28 -23.06
N THR A 92 26.47 -9.61 -23.01
CA THR A 92 25.34 -10.29 -22.37
C THR A 92 25.34 -10.10 -20.87
N SER A 93 26.51 -10.25 -20.23
CA SER A 93 26.67 -10.09 -18.79
C SER A 93 26.40 -8.66 -18.36
N LYS A 94 26.89 -7.67 -19.13
CA LYS A 94 26.56 -6.25 -18.95
C LYS A 94 25.05 -5.98 -18.98
N ARG A 95 24.30 -6.65 -19.86
CA ARG A 95 22.83 -6.54 -19.89
C ARG A 95 22.21 -7.11 -18.62
N THR A 96 22.67 -8.26 -18.14
CA THR A 96 22.17 -8.84 -16.89
C THR A 96 22.40 -7.90 -15.70
N ILE A 97 23.60 -7.32 -15.57
CA ILE A 97 23.87 -6.30 -14.53
C ILE A 97 22.91 -5.11 -14.67
N ALA A 98 22.70 -4.60 -15.88
CA ALA A 98 21.79 -3.48 -16.13
C ALA A 98 20.34 -3.81 -15.82
N MET A 99 19.89 -5.04 -16.10
CA MET A 99 18.56 -5.53 -15.73
C MET A 99 18.40 -5.60 -14.21
N ALA A 100 19.41 -6.09 -13.49
CA ALA A 100 19.39 -6.12 -12.03
C ALA A 100 19.34 -4.72 -11.42
N ALA A 101 20.14 -3.79 -11.94
CA ALA A 101 20.14 -2.40 -11.49
C ALA A 101 18.78 -1.71 -11.76
N THR A 102 18.20 -1.94 -12.94
CA THR A 102 16.85 -1.45 -13.28
C THR A 102 15.80 -2.03 -12.34
N MET A 103 15.86 -3.35 -12.08
CA MET A 103 14.91 -4.00 -11.18
C MET A 103 14.99 -3.45 -9.76
N ALA A 104 16.21 -3.22 -9.24
CA ALA A 104 16.42 -2.59 -7.95
C ALA A 104 15.84 -1.17 -7.89
N ALA A 105 16.03 -0.37 -8.94
CA ALA A 105 15.46 0.97 -9.06
C ALA A 105 13.92 0.92 -9.08
N THR A 106 13.32 -0.02 -9.82
CA THR A 106 11.87 -0.23 -9.84
C THR A 106 11.32 -0.62 -8.47
N ILE A 107 11.98 -1.56 -7.76
CA ILE A 107 11.58 -1.95 -6.40
C ILE A 107 11.62 -0.73 -5.47
N LYS A 108 12.68 0.09 -5.56
CA LYS A 108 12.78 1.33 -4.80
C LYS A 108 11.64 2.29 -5.11
N GLU A 109 11.28 2.50 -6.37
CA GLU A 109 10.17 3.38 -6.76
C GLU A 109 8.83 2.92 -6.16
N VAL A 110 8.58 1.61 -6.15
CA VAL A 110 7.40 1.04 -5.50
C VAL A 110 7.42 1.29 -3.99
N LEU A 111 8.57 1.12 -3.33
CA LEU A 111 8.74 1.37 -1.89
C LEU A 111 8.65 2.86 -1.51
N ASP A 112 9.13 3.74 -2.39
CA ASP A 112 9.09 5.19 -2.20
C ASP A 112 7.69 5.77 -2.43
N THR A 113 6.75 4.99 -2.96
CA THR A 113 5.37 5.45 -3.21
C THR A 113 4.55 5.36 -1.91
N PRO A 114 4.16 6.51 -1.32
CA PRO A 114 3.40 6.51 -0.08
C PRO A 114 1.99 5.95 -0.33
N ILE A 115 1.55 4.98 0.46
CA ILE A 115 0.16 4.48 0.40
C ILE A 115 -0.79 5.45 1.11
N LEU A 116 -0.32 6.08 2.20
CA LEU A 116 -1.06 7.02 3.02
C LEU A 116 -0.37 8.38 3.03
N ASN A 117 -1.16 9.45 3.09
CA ASN A 117 -0.66 10.79 3.36
C ASN A 117 -0.51 11.03 4.88
N GLY A 118 -0.08 12.23 5.27
CA GLY A 118 0.10 12.61 6.67
C GLY A 118 -1.18 12.59 7.51
N ASP A 119 -2.35 12.67 6.86
CA ASP A 119 -3.66 12.63 7.51
C ASP A 119 -4.22 11.20 7.64
N GLY A 120 -3.51 10.19 7.10
CA GLY A 120 -3.94 8.79 7.12
C GLY A 120 -4.89 8.41 5.98
N ASP A 121 -5.14 9.32 5.03
CA ASP A 121 -5.92 9.05 3.83
C ASP A 121 -5.06 8.42 2.73
N LEU A 122 -5.72 7.66 1.86
CA LEU A 122 -5.11 7.05 0.69
C LEU A 122 -4.60 8.10 -0.31
N THR A 123 -3.40 7.91 -0.83
CA THR A 123 -2.78 8.81 -1.81
C THR A 123 -3.25 8.54 -3.24
N ASP A 124 -3.13 9.55 -4.12
CA ASP A 124 -3.42 9.41 -5.56
C ASP A 124 -2.29 8.69 -6.29
N GLU A 125 -1.05 8.83 -5.83
CA GLU A 125 0.14 8.16 -6.35
C GLU A 125 -0.01 6.64 -6.21
N SER A 126 -0.41 6.17 -5.03
CA SER A 126 -0.64 4.74 -4.79
C SER A 126 -1.82 4.18 -5.60
N LYS A 127 -2.80 5.03 -5.94
CA LYS A 127 -3.91 4.66 -6.82
C LYS A 127 -3.44 4.51 -8.27
N ALA A 128 -2.66 5.46 -8.78
CA ALA A 128 -2.12 5.41 -10.14
C ALA A 128 -1.28 4.13 -10.37
N MET A 129 -0.43 3.78 -9.40
CA MET A 129 0.34 2.53 -9.42
C MET A 129 -0.57 1.29 -9.46
N ALA A 130 -1.60 1.26 -8.60
CA ALA A 130 -2.56 0.15 -8.56
C ALA A 130 -3.31 -0.01 -9.90
N ASP A 131 -3.71 1.09 -10.52
CA ASP A 131 -4.41 1.08 -11.82
C ASP A 131 -3.51 0.59 -12.96
N GLN A 132 -2.23 0.99 -12.95
CA GLN A 132 -1.23 0.46 -13.88
C GLN A 132 -1.03 -1.05 -13.72
N MET A 133 -0.90 -1.54 -12.48
CA MET A 133 -0.73 -2.97 -12.21
C MET A 133 -1.93 -3.78 -12.69
N ASN A 134 -3.15 -3.33 -12.40
CA ASN A 134 -4.37 -3.99 -12.88
C ASN A 134 -4.44 -4.03 -14.41
N THR A 135 -3.99 -2.96 -15.08
CA THR A 135 -3.92 -2.91 -16.54
C THR A 135 -2.92 -3.93 -17.11
N ILE A 136 -1.75 -4.09 -16.47
CA ILE A 136 -0.75 -5.08 -16.87
C ILE A 136 -1.31 -6.50 -16.69
N LEU A 137 -1.95 -6.79 -15.55
CA LEU A 137 -2.55 -8.09 -15.28
C LEU A 137 -3.66 -8.44 -16.28
N ALA A 138 -4.52 -7.48 -16.62
CA ALA A 138 -5.58 -7.68 -17.60
C ALA A 138 -5.04 -8.01 -19.00
N LYS A 139 -3.90 -7.42 -19.39
CA LYS A 139 -3.22 -7.71 -20.66
C LYS A 139 -2.54 -9.07 -20.70
N MET A 140 -2.15 -9.62 -19.55
CA MET A 140 -1.52 -10.94 -19.45
C MET A 140 -2.53 -12.10 -19.42
N SER A 141 -3.81 -11.81 -19.19
CA SER A 141 -4.91 -12.79 -19.20
C SER A 141 -5.65 -12.92 -20.53
N GLN A 142 -5.18 -12.25 -21.59
CA GLN A 142 -5.64 -12.37 -22.98
C GLN A 142 -4.59 -13.08 -23.83
#